data_AF-A0A840YIC0-F1
#
_entry.id   AF-A0A840YIC0-F1
#
_cell.length_a   1.000
_cell.length_b   1.000
_cell.length_c   1.000
_cell.angle_alpha   90.00
_cell.angle_beta   90.00
_cell.angle_gamma   90.00
#
_symmetry.space_group_name_H-M   'P 1'
#
loop_
_entity.id
_entity.type
_entity.pdbx_description
1 polymer ?
#
loop_
_entity_poly.entity_id
_entity_poly.type
_entity_poly.pdbx_seq_one_letter_code
_entity_poly.pdbx_strand_id
1 'polypeptide(L)'
;MQGNIFFALRQRLRGTGCAPFNSDIAVRTHDGSIRYPDVAVYGGRGEADDEQKAFDDPRVVFEILSAGTARTDLRVKLPEYQLLASVDTIVFVDIASERLRVVQRTGPGD
;
A
#
# COMPACT_ATOMS: atom_id res chain seq x y z
N MET A 1 6.36 11.30 -7.92
CA MET A 1 4.88 11.26 -7.93
C MET A 1 4.31 10.61 -6.67
N GLN A 2 4.90 9.51 -6.17
CA GLN A 2 4.52 8.93 -4.86
C GLN A 2 4.43 9.96 -3.72
N GLY A 3 5.31 10.98 -3.72
CA GLY A 3 5.30 12.05 -2.73
C GLY A 3 3.95 12.77 -2.61
N ASN A 4 3.22 12.99 -3.71
CA ASN A 4 1.91 13.66 -3.65
C ASN A 4 0.87 12.80 -2.90
N ILE A 5 0.86 11.49 -3.17
CA ILE A 5 -0.01 10.53 -2.47
C ILE A 5 0.36 10.49 -1.00
N PHE A 6 1.66 10.37 -0.69
CA PHE A 6 2.17 10.34 0.67
C PHE A 6 1.78 11.60 1.46
N PHE A 7 2.04 12.80 0.93
CA PHE A 7 1.72 14.05 1.61
C PHE A 7 0.21 14.23 1.82
N ALA A 8 -0.60 13.89 0.83
CA ALA A 8 -2.06 13.94 0.94
C ALA A 8 -2.57 13.01 2.05
N LEU A 9 -2.08 11.77 2.09
CA LEU A 9 -2.42 10.81 3.15
C LEU A 9 -1.93 11.28 4.51
N ARG A 10 -0.71 11.82 4.61
CA ARG A 10 -0.14 12.28 5.88
C ARG A 10 -1.00 13.37 6.50
N GLN A 11 -1.45 14.33 5.69
CA GLN A 11 -2.37 15.36 6.14
C GLN A 11 -3.73 14.79 6.57
N ARG A 12 -4.29 13.86 5.78
CA ARG A 12 -5.61 13.26 6.05
C ARG A 12 -5.65 12.35 7.27
N LEU A 13 -4.56 11.65 7.56
CA LEU A 13 -4.48 10.63 8.62
C LEU A 13 -4.01 11.20 9.96
N ARG A 14 -3.59 12.47 10.01
CA ARG A 14 -3.17 13.12 11.25
C ARG A 14 -4.24 13.02 12.33
N GLY A 15 -3.89 12.43 13.48
CA GLY A 15 -4.79 12.24 14.62
C GLY A 15 -5.72 11.03 14.54
N THR A 16 -5.68 10.26 13.45
CA THR A 16 -6.52 9.05 13.28
C THR A 16 -5.92 7.79 13.92
N GLY A 17 -4.65 7.85 14.35
CA GLY A 17 -3.89 6.68 14.78
C GLY A 17 -3.39 5.81 13.63
N CYS A 18 -3.47 6.28 12.38
CA CYS A 18 -2.83 5.66 11.22
C CYS A 18 -1.76 6.60 10.64
N ALA A 19 -0.75 6.03 9.99
CA ALA A 19 0.31 6.79 9.31
C ALA A 19 0.65 6.17 7.95
N PRO A 20 0.92 7.01 6.92
CA PRO A 20 1.49 6.55 5.67
C PRO A 20 3.02 6.44 5.77
N PHE A 21 3.57 5.49 5.03
CA PHE A 21 5.01 5.26 4.86
C PHE A 21 5.31 5.11 3.37
N ASN A 22 6.48 5.57 2.95
CA ASN A 22 6.91 5.52 1.56
C ASN A 22 7.60 4.18 1.24
N SER A 23 8.23 4.09 0.07
CA SER A 23 8.95 2.91 -0.41
C SER A 23 10.24 2.57 0.36
N ASP A 24 10.59 3.30 1.41
CA ASP A 24 11.74 2.97 2.27
C ASP A 24 11.39 1.87 3.29
N ILE A 25 10.08 1.61 3.49
CA ILE A 25 9.58 0.60 4.40
C ILE A 25 9.15 -0.66 3.65
N ALA A 26 9.69 -1.81 4.07
CA ALA A 26 9.30 -3.11 3.56
C ALA A 26 7.94 -3.59 4.12
N VAL A 27 7.12 -4.15 3.24
CA VAL A 27 5.97 -5.02 3.57
C VAL A 27 6.41 -6.47 3.44
N ARG A 28 6.19 -7.27 4.48
CA ARG A 28 6.33 -8.74 4.40
C ARG A 28 5.04 -9.36 3.87
N THR A 29 5.14 -10.22 2.86
CA THR A 29 3.99 -10.96 2.28
C THR A 29 3.77 -12.29 3.00
N HIS A 30 2.65 -12.96 2.70
CA HIS A 30 2.23 -14.20 3.39
C HIS A 30 3.26 -15.35 3.31
N ASP A 31 4.03 -15.41 2.23
CA ASP A 31 5.07 -16.42 1.96
C ASP A 31 6.46 -16.02 2.49
N GLY A 32 6.54 -14.90 3.22
CA GLY A 32 7.79 -14.36 3.74
C GLY A 32 8.59 -13.53 2.74
N SER A 33 8.09 -13.33 1.50
CA SER A 33 8.71 -12.40 0.56
C SER A 33 8.59 -10.95 1.04
N ILE A 34 9.41 -10.07 0.47
CA ILE A 34 9.43 -8.64 0.82
C ILE A 34 9.04 -7.80 -0.40
N ARG A 35 8.16 -6.82 -0.17
CA ARG A 35 7.74 -5.83 -1.15
C ARG A 35 7.98 -4.43 -0.62
N TYR A 36 8.30 -3.49 -1.52
CA TYR A 36 8.42 -2.06 -1.23
C TYR A 36 7.36 -1.33 -2.04
N PRO A 37 6.13 -1.19 -1.51
CA PRO A 37 5.10 -0.44 -2.22
C PRO A 37 5.48 1.05 -2.27
N ASP A 38 4.98 1.79 -3.26
CA ASP A 38 5.25 3.23 -3.37
C ASP A 38 4.78 4.00 -2.13
N VAL A 39 3.61 3.62 -1.59
CA VAL A 39 3.07 4.10 -0.32
C VAL A 39 2.26 2.99 0.35
N ALA A 40 2.41 2.81 1.67
CA ALA A 40 1.55 1.96 2.48
C ALA A 40 1.04 2.71 3.71
N VAL A 41 -0.18 2.37 4.16
CA VAL A 41 -0.79 2.95 5.38
C VAL A 41 -0.89 1.86 6.44
N TYR A 42 -0.45 2.17 7.65
CA TYR A 42 -0.52 1.28 8.80
C TYR A 42 -1.35 1.91 9.91
N GLY A 43 -2.10 1.08 10.63
CA GLY A 43 -2.81 1.48 11.85
C GLY A 43 -1.97 1.25 13.09
N GLY A 44 -2.22 2.03 14.14
CA GLY A 44 -1.50 1.92 15.42
C GLY A 44 -0.04 2.38 15.36
N ARG A 45 0.37 3.02 14.27
CA ARG A 45 1.73 3.55 14.07
C ARG A 45 1.71 5.06 13.95
N GLY A 46 2.69 5.71 14.56
CA GLY A 46 2.92 7.15 14.50
C GLY A 46 4.04 7.52 13.53
N GLU A 47 4.16 8.82 13.23
CA GLU A 47 5.24 9.34 12.36
C GLU A 47 6.66 9.13 12.94
N ALA A 48 6.78 8.80 14.23
CA ALA A 48 8.04 8.51 14.90
C ALA A 48 8.50 7.04 14.75
N ASP A 49 7.68 6.16 14.18
CA ASP A 49 7.99 4.73 14.04
C ASP A 49 8.89 4.40 12.82
N ASP A 50 9.36 5.43 12.08
CA ASP A 50 10.21 5.32 10.87
C ASP A 50 11.56 4.59 11.10
N GLU A 51 11.95 4.31 12.35
CA GLU A 51 13.21 3.63 12.65
C GLU A 51 13.21 2.13 12.29
N GLN A 52 12.06 1.48 12.11
CA GLN A 52 12.01 0.06 11.69
C GLN A 52 12.03 -0.06 10.17
N LYS A 53 12.85 -0.98 9.65
CA LYS A 53 13.04 -1.18 8.19
C LYS A 53 11.96 -2.02 7.51
N ALA A 54 11.09 -2.68 8.29
CA ALA A 54 10.03 -3.53 7.80
C ALA A 54 8.86 -3.52 8.77
N PHE A 55 7.65 -3.37 8.23
CA PHE A 55 6.43 -3.43 9.01
C PHE A 55 5.52 -4.54 8.49
N ASP A 56 5.02 -5.31 9.44
CA ASP A 56 3.91 -6.21 9.21
C ASP A 56 2.58 -5.41 9.24
N ASP A 57 1.57 -5.96 8.57
CA ASP A 57 0.17 -5.53 8.60
C ASP A 57 -0.21 -4.15 8.01
N PRO A 58 0.11 -3.87 6.74
CA PRO A 58 -0.44 -2.70 6.06
C PRO A 58 -1.96 -2.80 5.94
N ARG A 59 -2.66 -1.68 6.16
CA ARG A 59 -4.11 -1.55 5.93
C ARG A 59 -4.45 -1.13 4.51
N VAL A 60 -3.64 -0.25 3.93
CA VAL A 60 -3.81 0.21 2.54
C VAL A 60 -2.47 0.18 1.83
N VAL A 61 -2.45 -0.28 0.58
CA VAL A 61 -1.25 -0.31 -0.27
C VAL A 61 -1.51 0.47 -1.56
N PHE A 62 -0.62 1.38 -1.91
CA PHE A 62 -0.61 2.11 -3.18
C PHE A 62 0.61 1.70 -4.01
N GLU A 63 0.36 1.38 -5.27
CA GLU A 63 1.35 0.93 -6.24
C GLU A 63 1.24 1.77 -7.51
N ILE A 64 2.30 2.47 -7.87
CA ILE A 64 2.40 3.30 -9.07
C ILE A 64 3.00 2.44 -10.18
N LEU A 65 2.21 2.17 -11.21
CA LEU A 65 2.64 1.32 -12.31
C LEU A 65 3.61 2.08 -13.21
N SER A 66 4.78 1.48 -13.46
CA SER A 66 5.72 1.99 -14.46
C SER A 66 5.31 1.58 -15.87
N ALA A 67 5.69 2.40 -16.86
CA ALA A 67 5.43 2.09 -18.26
C ALA A 67 6.21 0.82 -18.68
N GLY A 68 5.50 -0.27 -18.94
CA GLY A 68 6.07 -1.50 -19.51
C GLY A 68 5.87 -2.77 -18.68
N THR A 69 5.67 -2.67 -17.36
CA THR A 69 5.49 -3.86 -16.48
C THR A 69 4.13 -3.92 -15.78
N ALA A 70 3.33 -2.86 -15.91
CA ALA A 70 2.00 -2.69 -15.29
C ALA A 70 1.14 -3.97 -15.24
N ARG A 71 0.98 -4.65 -16.39
CA ARG A 71 0.09 -5.80 -16.53
C ARG A 71 0.66 -7.09 -15.90
N THR A 72 1.97 -7.21 -15.83
CA THR A 72 2.67 -8.32 -15.17
C THR A 72 2.72 -8.10 -13.67
N ASP A 73 3.05 -6.88 -13.23
CA ASP A 73 3.12 -6.51 -11.82
C ASP A 73 1.77 -6.69 -11.13
N LEU A 74 0.67 -6.32 -11.79
CA LEU A 74 -0.68 -6.54 -11.29
C LEU A 74 -1.01 -8.01 -11.03
N ARG A 75 -0.52 -8.94 -11.87
CA ARG A 75 -0.85 -10.37 -11.72
C ARG A 75 -0.13 -11.04 -10.56
N VAL A 76 0.99 -10.47 -10.13
CA VAL A 76 1.82 -11.00 -9.05
C VAL A 76 1.51 -10.28 -7.74
N LYS A 77 1.56 -8.95 -7.74
CA LYS A 77 1.41 -8.13 -6.53
C LYS A 77 -0.01 -8.20 -5.94
N LEU A 78 -1.05 -8.21 -6.79
CA LEU A 78 -2.43 -8.21 -6.30
C LEU A 78 -2.76 -9.46 -5.45
N PRO A 79 -2.52 -10.71 -5.91
CA PRO A 79 -2.74 -11.89 -5.08
C PRO A 79 -1.94 -11.87 -3.77
N GLU A 80 -0.67 -11.44 -3.80
CA GLU A 80 0.18 -11.39 -2.60
C GLU A 80 -0.38 -10.45 -1.54
N TYR A 81 -0.81 -9.25 -1.93
CA TYR A 81 -1.44 -8.30 -1.02
C TYR A 81 -2.84 -8.76 -0.56
N GLN A 82 -3.62 -9.42 -1.42
CA GLN A 82 -4.94 -9.96 -1.04
C GLN A 82 -4.86 -11.02 0.05
N LEU A 83 -3.76 -11.78 0.10
CA LEU A 83 -3.50 -12.80 1.12
C LEU A 83 -3.12 -12.21 2.48
N LEU A 84 -2.76 -10.92 2.56
CA LEU A 84 -2.54 -10.24 3.83
C LEU A 84 -3.88 -9.87 4.47
N ALA A 85 -4.24 -10.55 5.56
CA ALA A 85 -5.52 -10.36 6.26
C ALA A 85 -5.74 -8.92 6.78
N SER A 86 -4.67 -8.15 6.96
CA SER A 86 -4.66 -6.75 7.35
C SER A 86 -4.98 -5.77 6.21
N VAL A 87 -4.71 -6.15 4.95
CA VAL A 87 -4.86 -5.25 3.79
C VAL A 87 -6.33 -5.09 3.39
N ASP A 88 -6.94 -3.98 3.80
CA ASP A 88 -8.32 -3.65 3.44
C ASP A 88 -8.43 -3.16 2.00
N THR A 89 -7.50 -2.32 1.55
CA THR A 89 -7.59 -1.67 0.24
C THR A 89 -6.25 -1.69 -0.50
N ILE A 90 -6.29 -2.02 -1.79
CA ILE A 90 -5.14 -1.99 -2.71
C ILE A 90 -5.48 -1.03 -3.85
N VAL A 91 -4.62 -0.05 -4.09
CA VAL A 91 -4.79 0.95 -5.14
C VAL A 91 -3.62 0.88 -6.11
N PHE A 92 -3.90 0.50 -7.35
CA PHE A 92 -2.94 0.63 -8.44
C PHE A 92 -3.19 1.93 -9.20
N VAL A 93 -2.15 2.73 -9.34
CA VAL A 93 -2.14 4.02 -10.04
C VAL A 93 -1.44 3.83 -11.37
N ASP A 94 -2.21 3.80 -12.45
CA ASP A 94 -1.69 3.80 -13.82
C ASP A 94 -1.67 5.23 -14.35
N ILE A 95 -0.48 5.84 -14.33
CA ILE A 95 -0.29 7.21 -14.78
C ILE A 95 -0.39 7.31 -16.30
N ALA A 96 0.11 6.30 -17.02
CA ALA A 96 0.16 6.32 -18.48
C ALA A 96 -1.25 6.28 -19.10
N SER A 97 -2.20 5.60 -18.45
CA SER A 97 -3.59 5.54 -18.87
C SER A 97 -4.55 6.41 -18.04
N GLU A 98 -4.02 7.22 -17.11
CA GLU A 98 -4.79 8.07 -16.18
C GLU A 98 -5.89 7.31 -15.43
N ARG A 99 -5.57 6.12 -14.92
CA ARG A 99 -6.54 5.21 -14.29
C ARG A 99 -6.12 4.76 -12.90
N LEU A 100 -7.14 4.58 -12.07
CA LEU A 100 -7.01 3.89 -10.78
C LEU A 100 -7.72 2.55 -10.86
N ARG A 101 -7.05 1.49 -10.41
CA ARG A 101 -7.70 0.23 -10.06
C ARG A 101 -7.72 0.11 -8.54
N VAL A 102 -8.90 0.23 -7.96
CA VAL A 102 -9.13 0.07 -6.52
C VAL A 102 -9.71 -1.32 -6.29
N VAL A 103 -9.05 -2.10 -5.43
CA VAL A 103 -9.54 -3.39 -4.96
C VAL A 103 -9.70 -3.28 -3.46
N GLN A 104 -10.93 -3.40 -2.99
CA GLN A 104 -11.26 -3.31 -1.57
C GLN A 104 -11.79 -4.65 -1.08
N ARG A 105 -11.34 -5.07 0.10
CA ARG A 105 -11.92 -6.21 0.80
C ARG A 105 -13.32 -5.82 1.23
N THR A 106 -14.31 -6.50 0.67
CA THR A 106 -15.66 -6.49 1.23
C THR A 106 -15.67 -7.46 2.41
N GLY A 107 -16.38 -7.13 3.49
CA GLY A 107 -16.67 -8.10 4.55
C GLY A 107 -17.41 -9.34 4.01
N PRO A 108 -17.78 -10.30 4.86
CA PRO A 108 -18.80 -11.27 4.47
C PRO A 108 -19.98 -10.45 3.94
N GLY A 109 -20.38 -10.70 2.68
CA GLY A 109 -21.50 -9.98 2.09
C GLY A 109 -22.72 -10.15 2.99
N ASP A 110 -23.33 -9.04 3.38
CA ASP A 110 -24.60 -9.03 4.10
C ASP A 110 -25.69 -9.80 3.33
#